data_AF-A0A6P0YCF5-F1
#
_entry.id   AF-A0A6P0YCF5-F1
#
_cell.length_a   1.000
_cell.length_b   1.000
_cell.length_c   1.000
_cell.angle_alpha   90.00
_cell.angle_beta   90.00
_cell.angle_gamma   90.00
#
_symmetry.space_group_name_H-M   'P 1'
#
loop_
_entity.id
_entity.type
_entity.pdbx_description
1 polymer ?
#
loop_
_entity_poly.entity_id
_entity_poly.type
_entity_poly.pdbx_seq_one_letter_code
_entity_poly.pdbx_strand_id
1 'polypeptide(L)'
;TFFHSWVNNKQYEDGGDIDYASIGLWDKDDPNYDPQKVEERYDAQVKLMWTLANVHYNPVIEYGHPHLKQLLWEYRDRIEPGIPLGWIMMSINI
;
A
#
# COMPACT_ATOMS: atom_id res chain seq x y z
N THR A 1 -0.28 13.51 1.84
CA THR A 1 -0.33 12.87 3.17
C THR A 1 -1.39 11.78 3.19
N PHE A 2 -2.62 12.03 3.66
CA PHE A 2 -3.64 10.99 3.84
C PHE A 2 -3.94 10.13 2.59
N PHE A 3 -4.22 10.77 1.44
CA PHE A 3 -4.58 10.04 0.23
C PHE A 3 -3.53 9.00 -0.16
N HIS A 4 -2.26 9.41 -0.20
CA HIS A 4 -1.14 8.51 -0.51
C HIS A 4 -1.03 7.39 0.52
N SER A 5 -1.02 7.71 1.82
CA SER A 5 -0.93 6.71 2.89
C SER A 5 -2.06 5.69 2.83
N TRP A 6 -3.27 6.14 2.52
CA TRP A 6 -4.41 5.24 2.37
C TRP A 6 -4.21 4.26 1.20
N VAL A 7 -3.99 4.76 -0.01
CA VAL A 7 -3.93 3.91 -1.20
C VAL A 7 -2.67 3.06 -1.22
N ASN A 8 -1.57 3.55 -0.65
CA ASN A 8 -0.30 2.84 -0.65
C ASN A 8 -0.26 1.70 0.36
N ASN A 9 -0.69 1.95 1.60
CA ASN A 9 -0.55 0.96 2.67
C ASN A 9 -1.52 -0.22 2.50
N LYS A 10 -2.56 -0.05 1.67
CA LYS A 10 -3.54 -1.10 1.34
C LYS A 10 -3.18 -1.91 0.11
N GLN A 11 -2.09 -1.60 -0.60
CA GLN A 11 -1.73 -2.32 -1.83
C GLN A 11 -1.60 -3.82 -1.63
N TYR A 12 -1.03 -4.26 -0.51
CA TYR A 12 -0.91 -5.68 -0.21
C TYR A 12 -2.23 -6.31 0.26
N GLU A 13 -3.06 -5.58 1.01
CA GLU A 13 -4.39 -6.06 1.41
C GLU A 13 -5.32 -6.23 0.20
N ASP A 14 -5.26 -5.28 -0.75
CA ASP A 14 -6.15 -5.25 -1.92
C ASP A 14 -5.63 -6.10 -3.09
N GLY A 15 -4.31 -6.30 -3.21
CA GLY A 15 -3.67 -6.92 -4.38
C GLY A 15 -2.60 -7.98 -4.10
N GLY A 16 -2.36 -8.32 -2.83
CA GLY A 16 -1.41 -9.36 -2.44
C GLY A 16 -1.89 -10.78 -2.73
N ASP A 17 -3.19 -10.98 -2.92
CA ASP A 17 -3.79 -12.22 -3.41
C ASP A 17 -4.01 -12.10 -4.93
N ILE A 18 -3.22 -12.85 -5.70
CA ILE A 18 -3.22 -12.84 -7.16
C ILE A 18 -4.50 -13.43 -7.75
N ASP A 19 -5.12 -14.38 -7.05
CA ASP A 19 -6.38 -14.98 -7.50
C ASP A 19 -7.54 -13.99 -7.33
N TYR A 20 -7.41 -13.05 -6.39
CA TYR A 20 -8.37 -11.97 -6.17
C TYR A 20 -8.12 -10.76 -7.08
N ALA A 21 -6.87 -10.29 -7.19
CA ALA A 21 -6.51 -9.12 -7.97
C ALA A 21 -5.11 -9.24 -8.60
N SER A 22 -5.07 -9.12 -9.93
CA SER A 22 -3.84 -9.07 -10.71
C SER A 22 -3.76 -7.80 -11.56
N ILE A 23 -2.54 -7.32 -11.81
CA ILE A 23 -2.30 -6.14 -12.68
C ILE A 23 -2.64 -6.45 -14.15
N GLY A 24 -2.62 -7.73 -14.53
CA GLY A 24 -2.93 -8.18 -15.88
C GLY A 24 -3.61 -9.53 -15.91
N LEU A 25 -4.52 -9.71 -16.87
CA LEU A 25 -5.11 -10.99 -17.20
C LEU A 25 -4.17 -11.69 -18.18
N TRP A 26 -3.43 -12.68 -17.70
CA TRP A 26 -2.55 -13.50 -18.52
C TRP A 26 -3.21 -14.86 -18.69
N ASP A 27 -3.89 -15.06 -19.81
CA ASP A 27 -4.60 -16.29 -20.09
C ASP A 27 -3.90 -17.14 -21.15
N LYS A 28 -4.30 -18.41 -21.19
CA LYS A 28 -3.81 -19.42 -22.14
C LYS A 28 -4.24 -19.16 -23.59
N ASP A 29 -5.13 -18.21 -23.81
CA ASP A 29 -5.65 -17.86 -25.14
C ASP A 29 -4.76 -16.80 -25.81
N ASP A 30 -3.84 -16.16 -25.08
CA ASP A 30 -2.75 -15.34 -25.63
C ASP A 30 -1.75 -16.20 -26.44
N PRO A 31 -1.49 -15.88 -27.71
CA PRO A 31 -0.47 -16.56 -28.53
C PRO A 31 0.95 -16.55 -27.94
N ASN A 32 1.22 -15.64 -27.00
CA ASN A 32 2.49 -15.50 -26.29
C ASN A 32 2.41 -16.01 -24.83
N TYR A 33 1.37 -16.78 -24.49
CA TYR A 33 1.22 -17.35 -23.16
C TYR A 33 2.44 -18.20 -22.80
N ASP A 34 3.02 -17.88 -21.65
CA ASP A 34 4.13 -18.60 -21.07
C ASP A 34 3.86 -18.73 -19.56
N PRO A 35 3.51 -19.93 -19.06
CA PRO A 35 3.10 -20.11 -17.68
C PRO A 35 4.20 -19.69 -16.69
N GLN A 36 5.47 -19.88 -17.05
CA GLN A 36 6.59 -19.50 -16.19
C GLN A 36 6.70 -17.97 -16.08
N LYS A 37 6.55 -17.24 -17.20
CA LYS A 37 6.56 -15.77 -17.17
C LYS A 37 5.36 -15.20 -16.42
N VAL A 38 4.20 -15.87 -16.47
CA VAL A 38 3.02 -15.46 -15.71
C VAL A 38 3.28 -15.60 -14.21
N GLU A 39 3.81 -16.74 -13.79
CA GLU A 39 4.22 -16.97 -12.40
C GLU A 39 5.25 -15.92 -11.94
N GLU A 40 6.30 -15.65 -12.73
CA GLU A 40 7.31 -14.63 -12.42
C GLU A 40 6.70 -13.22 -12.23
N ARG A 41 5.70 -12.86 -13.04
CA ARG A 41 5.00 -11.57 -12.93
C ARG A 41 4.14 -11.49 -11.67
N TYR A 42 3.43 -12.57 -11.35
CA TYR A 42 2.63 -12.66 -10.13
C TYR A 42 3.51 -12.57 -8.88
N ASP A 43 4.63 -13.30 -8.87
CA ASP A 43 5.63 -13.22 -7.83
C ASP A 43 6.18 -11.79 -7.64
N ALA A 44 6.50 -11.11 -8.76
CA ALA A 44 6.97 -9.74 -8.74
C ALA A 44 5.91 -8.76 -8.22
N GLN A 45 4.64 -8.95 -8.60
CA GLN A 45 3.52 -8.13 -8.11
C GLN A 45 3.39 -8.24 -6.58
N VAL A 46 3.32 -9.47 -6.04
CA VAL A 46 3.16 -9.70 -4.60
C VAL A 46 4.32 -9.07 -3.82
N LYS A 47 5.57 -9.29 -4.27
CA LYS A 47 6.76 -8.71 -3.65
C LYS A 47 6.76 -7.18 -3.70
N LEU A 48 6.36 -6.60 -4.84
CA LEU A 48 6.27 -5.15 -4.99
C LEU A 48 5.23 -4.55 -4.05
N MET A 49 4.01 -5.09 -4.05
CA MET A 49 2.92 -4.59 -3.19
C MET A 49 3.24 -4.75 -1.71
N TRP A 50 3.85 -5.87 -1.31
CA TRP A 50 4.34 -6.05 0.05
C TRP A 50 5.37 -4.99 0.42
N THR A 51 6.35 -4.76 -0.45
CA THR A 51 7.43 -3.80 -0.19
C THR A 51 6.87 -2.39 -0.06
N LEU A 52 6.05 -1.95 -1.03
CA LEU A 52 5.48 -0.62 -1.05
C LEU A 52 4.55 -0.38 0.17
N ALA A 53 3.74 -1.37 0.56
CA ALA A 53 2.83 -1.22 1.69
C ALA A 53 3.54 -1.12 3.05
N ASN A 54 4.78 -1.64 3.18
CA ASN A 54 5.47 -1.80 4.47
C ASN A 54 6.63 -0.84 4.71
N VAL A 55 7.10 -0.09 3.70
CA VAL A 55 8.12 0.94 3.93
C VAL A 55 7.45 2.19 4.48
N HIS A 56 7.85 2.60 5.69
CA HIS A 56 7.36 3.82 6.35
C HIS A 56 8.54 4.62 6.92
N TYR A 57 8.96 5.70 6.25
CA TYR A 57 10.12 6.49 6.66
C TYR A 57 9.82 7.84 7.37
N ASN A 58 8.65 8.46 7.15
CA ASN A 58 8.36 9.79 7.69
C ASN A 58 6.90 10.00 8.18
N PRO A 59 6.45 9.21 9.17
CA PRO A 59 5.11 9.37 9.71
C PRO A 59 4.88 10.76 10.34
N VAL A 60 3.69 11.32 10.10
CA VAL A 60 3.27 12.65 10.60
C VAL A 60 3.29 12.68 12.13
N ILE A 61 2.95 11.58 12.79
CA ILE A 61 2.91 11.52 14.26
C ILE A 61 4.31 11.68 14.88
N GLU A 62 5.37 11.36 14.15
CA GLU A 62 6.75 11.48 14.62
C GLU A 62 7.34 12.84 14.21
N TYR A 63 7.27 13.17 12.91
CA TYR A 63 8.02 14.28 12.31
C TYR A 63 7.18 15.53 11.98
N GLY A 64 5.85 15.45 12.11
CA GLY A 64 4.94 16.54 11.73
C GLY A 64 4.98 17.75 12.66
N HIS A 65 4.38 18.86 12.20
CA HIS A 65 4.22 20.06 13.01
C HIS A 65 3.43 19.77 14.30
N PRO A 66 3.81 20.32 15.47
CA PRO A 66 3.18 19.98 16.76
C PRO A 66 1.65 20.14 16.78
N HIS A 67 1.13 21.19 16.15
CA HIS A 67 -0.31 21.42 16.07
C HIS A 67 -1.04 20.30 15.30
N LEU A 68 -0.47 19.81 14.20
CA LEU A 68 -1.05 18.72 13.43
C LEU A 68 -1.00 17.41 14.21
N LYS A 69 0.12 17.13 14.91
CA LYS A 69 0.26 15.95 15.78
C LYS A 69 -0.79 15.92 16.88
N GLN A 70 -1.04 17.07 17.51
CA GLN A 70 -2.07 17.22 18.52
C GLN A 70 -3.46 16.92 17.95
N LEU A 71 -3.81 17.50 16.80
CA LEU A 71 -5.09 17.25 16.15
C LEU A 71 -5.25 15.77 15.75
N LEU A 72 -4.23 15.13 15.21
CA LEU A 72 -4.27 13.71 14.88
C LEU A 72 -4.53 12.85 16.12
N TRP A 73 -3.89 13.17 17.25
CA TRP A 73 -4.17 12.48 18.51
C TRP A 73 -5.58 12.72 19.03
N GLU A 74 -6.07 13.95 18.97
CA GLU A 74 -7.42 14.32 19.40
C GLU A 74 -8.51 13.58 18.62
N TYR A 75 -8.29 13.39 17.31
CA TYR A 75 -9.24 12.72 16.41
C TYR A 75 -8.91 11.25 16.15
N ARG A 76 -7.96 10.65 16.89
CA ARG A 76 -7.47 9.27 16.70
C ARG A 76 -8.60 8.26 16.49
N ASP A 77 -9.57 8.25 17.39
CA ASP A 77 -10.65 7.26 17.40
C ASP A 77 -11.54 7.33 16.15
N ARG A 78 -11.53 8.47 15.44
CA ARG A 78 -12.24 8.64 14.16
C ARG A 78 -11.39 8.21 12.95
N ILE A 79 -10.06 8.21 13.09
CA ILE A 79 -9.11 7.98 11.99
C ILE A 79 -8.65 6.51 11.97
N GLU A 80 -8.28 5.96 13.12
CA GLU A 80 -7.72 4.60 13.23
C GLU A 80 -8.60 3.47 12.71
N PRO A 81 -9.94 3.53 12.75
CA PRO A 81 -10.77 2.51 12.08
C PRO A 81 -10.47 2.39 10.57
N GLY A 82 -9.92 3.45 9.97
CA GLY A 82 -9.50 3.44 8.58
C GLY A 82 -8.01 3.19 8.38
N ILE A 83 -7.15 3.92 9.10
CA ILE A 83 -5.69 3.83 8.97
C ILE A 83 -5.00 4.16 10.31
N PRO A 84 -4.02 3.37 10.77
CA PRO A 84 -3.23 3.71 11.95
C PRO A 84 -2.57 5.08 11.82
N LEU A 85 -2.56 5.89 12.89
CA LEU A 85 -1.94 7.23 12.83
C LEU A 85 -0.45 7.18 12.48
N GLY A 86 0.24 6.13 12.94
CA GLY A 86 1.65 5.88 12.63
C GLY A 86 1.92 5.57 11.15
N TRP A 87 0.89 5.34 10.35
CA TRP A 87 0.99 5.02 8.92
C TRP A 87 0.66 6.20 8.02
N ILE A 88 0.31 7.35 8.60
CA ILE A 88 0.04 8.58 7.87
C ILE A 88 1.37 9.29 7.60
N MET A 89 1.75 9.40 6.33
CA MET A 89 3.07 9.85 5.85
C MET A 89 3.05 11.33 5.47
N MET A 90 4.11 12.08 5.79
CA MET A 90 4.17 13.50 5.45
C MET A 90 4.27 13.76 3.94
N SER A 91 4.98 12.90 3.20
CA SER A 91 5.22 13.04 1.76
C SER A 91 4.96 11.73 0.99
N ILE A 92 5.14 11.79 -0.33
CA ILE A 92 5.16 10.62 -1.22
C ILE A 92 6.61 10.26 -1.46
N ASN A 93 7.14 9.34 -0.68
CA ASN A 93 8.53 8.90 -0.75
C ASN A 93 8.68 7.40 -0.51
N ILE A 94 7.54 6.71 -0.49
CA ILE A 94 7.34 5.36 0.05
C ILE A 94 7.97 5.21 1.45
#